data_AF-A0A929FZ32-F1
#
_entry.id   AF-A0A929FZ32-F1
#
_cell.length_a   1.000
_cell.length_b   1.000
_cell.length_c   1.000
_cell.angle_alpha   90.00
_cell.angle_beta   90.00
_cell.angle_gamma   90.00
#
_symmetry.space_group_name_H-M   'P 1'
#
loop_
_entity.id
_entity.type
_entity.pdbx_description
1 polymer ?
#
loop_
_entity_poly.entity_id
_entity_poly.type
_entity_poly.pdbx_seq_one_letter_code
_entity_poly.pdbx_strand_id
1 'polypeptide(L)'
;MNIFSYKVRSNRCPAKCGVEVTLCKKSAVVVVTELPNNPGMSICNGFEDLFLQVCEFYKLDPASVLWIEHWGVWNYKEGAPYDRDEEEWCKVEFDWDGKSARNPRWMPVTASFVEAAKSFLD
;
A
#
# COMPACT_ATOMS: atom_id res chain seq x y z
N MET A 1 -9.98 7.27 3.48
CA MET A 1 -9.51 5.96 2.98
C MET A 1 -10.60 5.26 2.18
N ASN A 2 -10.30 4.85 0.95
CA ASN A 2 -11.20 4.06 0.09
C ASN A 2 -10.83 2.57 0.17
N ILE A 3 -11.80 1.66 0.05
CA ILE A 3 -11.51 0.22 -0.05
C ILE A 3 -11.20 -0.13 -1.50
N PHE A 4 -10.01 -0.67 -1.74
CA PHE A 4 -9.54 -1.12 -3.05
C PHE A 4 -9.51 -2.64 -3.09
N SER A 5 -10.08 -3.22 -4.15
CA SER A 5 -10.00 -4.66 -4.40
C SER A 5 -8.92 -4.93 -5.45
N TYR A 6 -8.06 -5.89 -5.17
CA TYR A 6 -6.98 -6.28 -6.08
C TYR A 6 -6.90 -7.81 -6.18
N LYS A 7 -6.28 -8.29 -7.26
CA LYS A 7 -6.04 -9.72 -7.46
C LYS A 7 -4.56 -9.96 -7.69
N VAL A 8 -4.01 -10.94 -6.98
CA VAL A 8 -2.65 -11.40 -7.22
C VAL A 8 -2.68 -12.51 -8.26
N ARG A 9 -1.83 -12.42 -9.29
CA ARG A 9 -1.81 -13.36 -10.43
C ARG A 9 -1.53 -14.80 -10.00
N SER A 10 -0.73 -14.99 -8.95
CA SER A 10 -0.24 -16.29 -8.48
C SER A 10 -1.35 -17.19 -7.90
N ASN A 11 -2.31 -16.63 -7.16
CA ASN A 11 -3.39 -17.39 -6.52
C ASN A 11 -4.79 -17.00 -7.03
N ARG A 12 -4.92 -15.89 -7.76
CA ARG A 12 -6.18 -15.29 -8.26
C ARG A 12 -7.22 -15.03 -7.16
N CYS A 13 -6.83 -15.09 -5.90
CA CYS A 13 -7.73 -14.83 -4.78
C CYS A 13 -7.96 -13.32 -4.71
N PRO A 14 -9.22 -12.85 -4.70
CA PRO A 14 -9.53 -11.44 -4.45
C PRO A 14 -9.03 -11.03 -3.07
N ALA A 15 -8.24 -9.97 -3.03
CA ALA A 15 -7.76 -9.32 -1.82
C ALA A 15 -8.34 -7.90 -1.73
N LYS A 16 -8.29 -7.30 -0.53
CA LYS A 16 -8.76 -5.95 -0.28
C LYS A 16 -7.81 -5.21 0.64
N CYS A 17 -7.61 -3.93 0.37
CA CYS A 17 -6.87 -3.02 1.22
C CYS A 17 -7.56 -1.66 1.30
N GLY A 18 -7.20 -0.85 2.29
CA GLY A 18 -7.45 0.59 2.23
C GLY A 18 -6.46 1.26 1.28
N VAL A 19 -6.90 2.26 0.53
CA VAL A 19 -6.05 3.09 -0.32
C VAL A 19 -6.38 4.56 -0.11
N GLU A 20 -5.33 5.35 0.02
CA GLU A 20 -5.36 6.80 -0.02
C GLU A 20 -4.33 7.29 -1.03
N VAL A 21 -4.74 8.23 -1.90
CA VAL A 21 -3.89 8.82 -2.92
C VAL A 21 -3.92 10.33 -2.76
N THR A 22 -2.75 10.91 -2.54
CA THR A 22 -2.54 12.36 -2.56
C THR A 22 -1.78 12.69 -3.83
N LEU A 23 -2.42 13.43 -4.74
CA LEU A 23 -1.79 13.90 -5.96
C LEU A 23 -0.95 15.12 -5.66
N CYS A 24 0.23 15.15 -6.26
CA CYS A 24 1.22 16.19 -6.13
C CYS A 24 1.60 16.68 -7.53
N LYS A 25 2.32 17.80 -7.68
CA LYS A 25 2.57 18.43 -9.02
C LYS A 25 3.04 17.45 -10.11
N LYS A 26 3.97 16.55 -9.78
CA LYS A 26 4.56 15.58 -10.71
C LYS A 26 4.65 14.16 -10.15
N SER A 27 4.02 13.91 -9.01
CA SER A 27 4.14 12.66 -8.28
C SER A 27 2.85 12.38 -7.53
N ALA A 28 2.78 11.22 -6.87
CA ALA A 28 1.71 10.93 -5.93
C ALA A 28 2.28 10.24 -4.68
N VAL A 29 1.67 10.53 -3.54
CA VAL A 29 1.83 9.72 -2.33
C VAL A 29 0.68 8.73 -2.31
N VAL A 30 1.01 7.44 -2.28
CA VAL A 30 0.03 6.37 -2.18
C VAL A 30 0.25 5.65 -0.86
N VAL A 31 -0.78 5.65 -0.02
CA VAL A 31 -0.81 4.86 1.20
C VAL A 31 -1.74 3.68 0.96
N VAL A 32 -1.22 2.46 1.13
CA VAL A 32 -2.03 1.25 1.18
C VAL A 32 -2.06 0.71 2.61
N THR A 33 -3.26 0.46 3.12
CA THR A 33 -3.49 0.00 4.49
C THR A 33 -4.00 -1.44 4.47
N GLU A 34 -3.30 -2.33 5.16
CA GLU A 34 -3.78 -3.71 5.34
C GLU A 34 -5.08 -3.70 6.15
N LEU A 35 -6.04 -4.53 5.76
CA LEU A 35 -7.31 -4.62 6.47
C LEU A 35 -7.33 -5.91 7.30
N PRO A 36 -7.83 -5.87 8.55
CA PRO A 36 -7.92 -7.07 9.38
C PRO A 36 -8.80 -8.17 8.75
N ASN A 37 -9.73 -7.81 7.85
CA ASN A 37 -10.63 -8.75 7.18
C ASN A 37 -10.28 -8.96 5.69
N ASN A 38 -9.04 -8.70 5.28
CA ASN A 38 -8.59 -9.00 3.92
C ASN A 38 -8.66 -10.52 3.66
N PRO A 39 -9.53 -11.00 2.74
CA PRO A 39 -9.72 -12.43 2.51
C PRO A 39 -8.63 -13.04 1.62
N GLY A 40 -7.76 -12.22 1.04
CA GLY A 40 -6.78 -12.62 0.05
C GLY A 40 -5.34 -12.45 0.53
N MET A 41 -4.44 -12.25 -0.43
CA MET A 41 -3.04 -11.99 -0.12
C MET A 41 -2.88 -10.63 0.58
N SER A 42 -1.93 -10.53 1.51
CA SER A 42 -1.61 -9.26 2.19
C SER A 42 -1.01 -8.23 1.24
N ILE A 43 -1.04 -6.95 1.62
CA ILE A 43 -0.48 -5.85 0.82
C ILE A 43 1.02 -6.06 0.54
N CYS A 44 1.77 -6.52 1.55
CA CYS A 44 3.21 -6.76 1.45
C CYS A 44 3.54 -7.97 0.57
N ASN A 45 2.74 -9.04 0.61
CA ASN A 45 2.98 -10.21 -0.25
C ASN A 45 2.45 -10.02 -1.67
N GLY A 46 1.41 -9.20 -1.84
CA GLY A 46 0.75 -8.90 -3.11
C GLY A 46 1.30 -7.66 -3.83
N PHE A 47 2.39 -7.07 -3.33
CA PHE A 47 2.85 -5.73 -3.71
C PHE A 47 3.03 -5.55 -5.23
N GLU A 48 3.58 -6.54 -5.95
CA GLU A 48 3.86 -6.42 -7.39
C GLU A 48 2.58 -6.12 -8.18
N ASP A 49 1.51 -6.86 -7.87
CA ASP A 49 0.24 -6.76 -8.56
C ASP A 49 -0.61 -5.61 -8.01
N LEU A 50 -0.57 -5.37 -6.69
CA LEU A 50 -1.29 -4.29 -6.04
C LEU A 50 -0.79 -2.92 -6.52
N PHE A 51 0.54 -2.72 -6.54
CA PHE A 51 1.17 -1.49 -7.01
C PHE A 51 0.74 -1.12 -8.42
N LEU A 52 0.81 -2.08 -9.34
CA LEU A 52 0.38 -1.91 -10.73
C LEU A 52 -1.10 -1.56 -10.84
N GLN A 53 -1.97 -2.32 -10.17
CA GLN A 53 -3.41 -2.11 -10.22
C GLN A 53 -3.83 -0.75 -9.66
N VAL A 54 -3.18 -0.30 -8.57
CA VAL A 54 -3.43 1.03 -8.00
C VAL A 54 -2.96 2.11 -8.96
N CYS A 55 -1.75 2.01 -9.50
CA CYS A 55 -1.25 2.99 -10.47
C CYS A 55 -2.14 3.08 -11.72
N GLU A 56 -2.58 1.94 -12.26
CA GLU A 56 -3.48 1.90 -13.41
C GLU A 56 -4.84 2.53 -13.10
N PHE A 57 -5.46 2.16 -11.97
CA PHE A 57 -6.77 2.66 -11.58
C PHE A 57 -6.78 4.16 -11.34
N TYR A 58 -5.77 4.68 -10.65
CA TYR A 58 -5.64 6.11 -10.34
C TYR A 58 -4.88 6.91 -11.42
N LYS A 59 -4.48 6.27 -12.53
CA LYS A 59 -3.72 6.87 -13.64
C LYS A 59 -2.42 7.55 -13.19
N LEU A 60 -1.70 6.89 -12.27
CA LEU A 60 -0.44 7.37 -11.74
C LEU A 60 0.71 6.86 -12.60
N ASP A 61 1.78 7.66 -12.72
CA ASP A 61 3.04 7.19 -13.27
C ASP A 61 3.76 6.34 -12.21
N PRO A 62 3.95 5.02 -12.43
CA PRO A 62 4.59 4.16 -11.44
C PRO A 62 6.03 4.58 -11.10
N ALA A 63 6.73 5.29 -11.99
CA ALA A 63 8.07 5.80 -11.73
C ALA A 63 8.08 7.02 -10.79
N SER A 64 6.91 7.63 -10.55
CA SER A 64 6.74 8.89 -9.81
C SER A 64 5.78 8.73 -8.62
N VAL A 65 5.74 7.55 -8.01
CA VAL A 65 4.93 7.25 -6.82
C VAL A 65 5.80 7.05 -5.60
N LEU A 66 5.48 7.76 -4.51
CA LEU A 66 5.93 7.39 -3.16
C LEU A 66 4.94 6.36 -2.59
N TRP A 67 5.36 5.11 -2.50
CA TRP A 67 4.54 4.02 -1.98
C TRP A 67 4.77 3.83 -0.49
N ILE A 68 3.70 3.89 0.30
CA ILE A 68 3.67 3.68 1.74
C ILE A 68 2.75 2.51 2.05
N GLU A 69 3.23 1.55 2.82
CA GLU A 69 2.42 0.49 3.42
C GLU A 69 2.14 0.82 4.88
N HIS A 70 0.91 0.58 5.31
CA HIS A 70 0.44 0.87 6.65
C HIS A 70 -0.29 -0.35 7.23
N TRP A 71 -0.01 -0.64 8.49
CA TRP A 71 -0.72 -1.63 9.28
C TRP A 71 -1.16 -0.99 10.59
N GLY A 72 -2.47 -0.99 10.83
CA GLY A 72 -3.04 -0.51 12.07
C GLY A 72 -2.96 -1.53 13.20
N VAL A 73 -3.50 -1.13 14.35
CA VAL A 73 -3.77 -2.00 15.50
C VAL A 73 -5.12 -2.70 15.30
N TRP A 74 -5.19 -4.00 15.54
CA TRP A 74 -6.44 -4.76 15.49
C TRP A 74 -6.42 -5.99 16.39
N ASN A 75 -7.59 -6.52 16.71
CA ASN A 75 -7.73 -7.68 17.60
C ASN A 75 -8.52 -8.83 16.96
N TYR A 76 -8.09 -10.06 17.25
CA TYR A 76 -8.73 -11.31 16.84
C TYR A 76 -10.19 -11.40 17.30
N LYS A 77 -10.50 -10.91 18.50
CA LYS A 77 -11.88 -10.88 19.05
C LYS A 77 -12.82 -10.01 18.22
N GLU A 78 -12.29 -9.07 17.44
CA GLU A 78 -13.04 -8.18 16.55
C GLU A 78 -13.14 -8.74 15.11
N GLY A 79 -12.66 -9.97 14.89
CA GLY A 79 -12.74 -10.67 13.61
C GLY A 79 -11.48 -10.57 12.74
N ALA A 80 -10.37 -10.05 13.27
CA ALA A 80 -9.06 -10.14 12.62
C ALA A 80 -8.48 -11.57 12.70
N PRO A 81 -7.57 -11.99 11.80
CA PRO A 81 -6.95 -13.32 11.84
C PRO A 81 -5.95 -13.49 12.98
N TYR A 82 -5.43 -12.39 13.55
CA TYR A 82 -4.48 -12.36 14.66
C TYR A 82 -4.49 -10.98 15.33
N ASP A 83 -3.96 -10.88 16.54
CA ASP A 83 -3.77 -9.61 17.25
C ASP A 83 -2.55 -8.84 16.70
N ARG A 84 -2.69 -7.53 16.56
CA ARG A 84 -1.62 -6.62 16.17
C ARG A 84 -1.64 -5.42 17.11
N ASP A 85 -0.63 -5.31 17.96
CA ASP A 85 -0.61 -4.37 19.08
C ASP A 85 0.07 -3.03 18.75
N GLU A 86 0.74 -2.95 17.59
CA GLU A 86 1.50 -1.78 17.15
C GLU A 86 1.07 -1.31 15.76
N GLU A 87 1.01 0.02 15.60
CA GLU A 87 0.85 0.67 14.31
C GLU A 87 2.22 0.76 13.62
N GLU A 88 2.28 0.35 12.35
CA GLU A 88 3.52 0.36 11.57
C GLU A 88 3.32 1.05 10.23
N TRP A 89 4.30 1.86 9.85
CA TRP A 89 4.37 2.55 8.58
C TRP A 89 5.70 2.23 7.91
N CYS A 90 5.64 1.82 6.64
CA CYS A 90 6.84 1.58 5.85
C CYS A 90 6.77 2.35 4.53
N LYS A 91 7.80 3.15 4.25
CA LYS A 91 8.09 3.54 2.87
C LYS A 91 8.64 2.32 2.16
N VAL A 92 8.09 1.98 1.01
CA VAL A 92 8.57 0.86 0.20
C VAL A 92 9.13 1.38 -1.10
N GLU A 93 10.37 1.01 -1.37
CA GLU A 93 10.99 1.23 -2.68
C GLU A 93 10.97 -0.05 -3.49
N PHE A 94 10.65 0.08 -4.77
CA PHE A 94 10.69 -1.01 -5.73
C PHE A 94 11.73 -0.71 -6.81
N ASP A 95 12.32 -1.77 -7.34
CA ASP A 95 12.94 -1.70 -8.64
C ASP A 95 11.82 -1.75 -9.68
N TRP A 96 11.67 -0.66 -10.45
CA TRP A 96 10.68 -0.53 -11.50
C TRP A 96 11.33 -0.69 -12.88
N ASP A 97 10.96 -1.74 -13.61
CA ASP A 97 11.51 -2.06 -14.95
C ASP A 97 10.64 -1.54 -16.11
N GLY A 98 9.62 -0.73 -15.81
CA GLY A 98 8.61 -0.29 -16.79
C GLY A 98 7.43 -1.24 -16.93
N LYS A 99 7.46 -2.41 -16.30
CA LYS A 99 6.42 -3.45 -16.39
C LYS A 99 6.00 -4.00 -15.04
N SER A 100 6.90 -4.12 -14.08
CA SER A 100 6.62 -4.72 -12.78
C SER A 100 7.48 -4.08 -11.69
N ALA A 101 6.90 -3.92 -10.51
CA ALA A 101 7.64 -3.62 -9.28
C ALA A 101 8.33 -4.90 -8.80
N ARG A 102 9.60 -4.81 -8.39
CA ARG A 102 10.42 -5.94 -7.94
C ARG A 102 11.31 -5.52 -6.78
N ASN A 103 11.96 -6.50 -6.13
CA ASN A 103 13.00 -6.28 -5.11
C ASN A 103 12.61 -5.24 -4.06
N PRO A 104 11.48 -5.42 -3.37
CA PRO A 104 10.94 -4.45 -2.44
C PRO A 104 11.90 -4.20 -1.28
N ARG A 105 12.01 -2.93 -0.87
CA ARG A 105 12.80 -2.49 0.28
C ARG A 105 11.92 -1.67 1.21
N TRP A 106 11.52 -2.28 2.32
CA TRP A 106 10.75 -1.62 3.36
C TRP A 106 11.67 -0.83 4.29
N MET A 107 11.34 0.43 4.48
CA MET A 107 12.00 1.34 5.41
C MET A 107 10.96 1.86 6.40
N PRO A 108 11.09 1.55 7.70
CA PRO A 108 10.20 2.10 8.72
C PRO A 108 10.20 3.63 8.68
N VAL A 109 9.01 4.21 8.75
CA VAL A 109 8.80 5.66 8.81
C VAL A 109 7.78 5.99 9.90
N THR A 110 7.65 7.26 10.27
CA THR A 110 6.63 7.72 11.22
C THR A 110 5.37 8.17 10.51
N ALA A 111 4.24 8.19 11.21
CA ALA A 111 3.02 8.84 10.72
C ALA A 111 3.27 10.31 10.32
N SER A 112 4.10 11.03 11.10
CA SER A 112 4.49 12.42 10.78
C SER A 112 5.28 12.56 9.48
N PHE A 113 6.10 11.57 9.11
CA PHE A 113 6.76 11.54 7.81
C PHE A 113 5.73 11.43 6.67
N VAL A 114 4.73 10.56 6.84
CA VAL A 114 3.68 10.35 5.84
C VAL A 114 2.86 11.62 5.64
N GLU A 115 2.45 12.30 6.71
CA GLU A 115 1.70 13.56 6.63
C GLU A 115 2.54 14.70 6.04
N ALA A 116 3.84 14.76 6.35
CA ALA A 116 4.75 15.71 5.73
C ALA A 116 4.90 15.44 4.23
N ALA A 117 5.03 14.17 3.82
CA ALA A 117 5.16 13.79 2.41
C ALA A 117 3.93 14.20 1.58
N LYS A 118 2.73 14.07 2.15
CA LYS A 118 1.48 14.51 1.51
C LYS A 118 1.41 16.03 1.32
N SER A 119 2.07 16.80 2.20
CA SER A 119 1.99 18.27 2.22
C SER A 119 3.14 18.97 1.45
N PHE A 120 4.30 18.33 1.32
CA PHE A 120 5.52 18.93 0.73
C PHE A 120 5.64 18.80 -0.79
N LEU A 121 4.87 17.90 -1.41
CA LEU A 121 4.94 17.63 -2.84
C LEU A 121 3.94 18.49 -3.67
N ASP A 122 3.17 19.36 -3.00
CA ASP A 122 2.22 20.31 -3.62
C ASP A 122 2.87 21.53 -4.28
#